data_AF-A0A7S3U608-F1
#
_entry.id   AF-A0A7S3U608-F1
#
_cell.length_a   1.000
_cell.length_b   1.000
_cell.length_c   1.000
_cell.angle_alpha   90.00
_cell.angle_beta   90.00
_cell.angle_gamma   90.00
#
_symmetry.space_group_name_H-M   'P 1'
#
loop_
_entity.id
_entity.type
_entity.pdbx_description
1 polymer ?
#
loop_
_entity_poly.entity_id
_entity_poly.type
_entity_poly.pdbx_seq_one_letter_code
_entity_poly.pdbx_strand_id
1 'polypeptide(L)'
;TCCWGWWRRCCSRLTFHPMPPPGERHRGPHGTVRFRTTFRNTIYDVFRARGWRETDSDTDWDVAWVDVGWIRDNMDSMHFEEHQRINHFRNHYELTRKDSMNKNLRRMQRQLQREERHDEARKYDFFPNTYVLPVDYGLFVEEFKNQA
;
A
#
# COMPACT_ATOMS: atom_id res chain seq x y z
N THR A 1 -0.45 -1.48 18.63
CA THR A 1 -1.93 -1.29 18.58
C THR A 1 -2.39 -0.22 17.59
N CYS A 2 -1.55 0.68 17.06
CA CYS A 2 -2.00 1.76 16.15
C CYS A 2 -2.15 1.40 14.65
N CYS A 3 -1.48 0.37 14.11
CA CYS A 3 -1.54 0.07 12.66
C CYS A 3 -2.85 -0.61 12.21
N TRP A 4 -3.48 -1.43 13.05
CA TRP A 4 -4.67 -2.21 12.67
C TRP A 4 -5.97 -1.40 12.69
N GLY A 5 -6.05 -0.35 13.52
CA GLY A 5 -7.22 0.55 13.56
C GLY A 5 -7.36 1.39 12.29
N TRP A 6 -6.24 1.73 11.64
CA TRP A 6 -6.24 2.44 10.36
C TRP A 6 -6.67 1.53 9.19
N TRP A 7 -6.25 0.26 9.20
CA TRP A 7 -6.62 -0.69 8.14
C TRP A 7 -8.13 -0.98 8.13
N ARG A 8 -8.79 -1.14 9.29
CA ARG A 8 -10.26 -1.27 9.36
C ARG A 8 -11.00 -0.01 8.89
N ARG A 9 -10.45 1.18 9.15
CA ARG A 9 -11.06 2.47 8.76
C ARG A 9 -10.82 2.83 7.28
N CYS A 10 -9.78 2.26 6.67
CA CYS A 10 -9.46 2.43 5.26
C CYS A 10 -10.14 1.36 4.37
N CYS A 11 -10.20 0.10 4.81
CA CYS A 11 -10.95 -0.95 4.10
C CYS A 11 -12.47 -0.71 4.10
N SER A 12 -13.04 -0.11 5.16
CA SER A 12 -14.47 0.26 5.18
C SER A 12 -14.81 1.42 4.25
N ARG A 13 -13.80 2.13 3.70
CA ARG A 13 -13.96 3.26 2.78
C ARG A 13 -13.42 3.01 1.37
N LEU A 14 -12.86 1.82 1.14
CA LEU A 14 -12.58 1.29 -0.20
C LEU A 14 -13.76 0.44 -0.67
N THR A 15 -14.96 1.01 -0.64
CA THR A 15 -16.03 0.51 -1.48
C THR A 15 -15.60 0.76 -2.92
N PHE A 16 -15.28 -0.32 -3.64
CA PHE A 16 -15.22 -0.28 -5.09
C PHE A 16 -16.65 -0.01 -5.57
N HIS A 17 -17.03 1.27 -5.62
CA HIS A 17 -18.33 1.66 -6.11
C HIS A 17 -18.44 1.20 -7.57
N PRO A 18 -19.53 0.51 -7.95
CA PRO A 18 -19.77 0.18 -9.35
C PRO A 18 -19.76 1.47 -10.18
N MET A 19 -19.20 1.40 -11.39
CA MET A 19 -19.08 2.53 -12.31
C MET A 19 -20.45 3.23 -12.45
N PRO A 20 -20.57 4.53 -12.15
CA PRO A 20 -21.80 5.25 -12.38
C PRO A 20 -22.11 5.27 -13.88
N PRO A 21 -23.39 5.29 -14.27
CA PRO A 21 -23.80 5.34 -15.67
C PRO A 21 -23.23 6.60 -16.35
N PRO A 22 -23.03 6.56 -17.68
CA PRO A 22 -22.48 7.69 -18.45
C PRO A 22 -23.45 8.89 -18.39
N GLY A 23 -23.31 9.72 -17.36
CA GLY A 23 -24.20 10.85 -17.08
C GLY A 23 -23.97 11.45 -15.69
N GLU A 24 -23.69 10.62 -14.69
CA GLU A 24 -23.36 11.06 -13.32
C GLU A 24 -21.85 11.06 -13.13
N ARG A 25 -21.19 12.03 -13.77
CA ARG A 25 -19.75 12.23 -13.62
C ARG A 25 -19.48 12.78 -12.21
N HIS A 26 -18.70 12.05 -11.41
CA HIS A 26 -18.19 12.56 -10.13
C HIS A 26 -17.51 13.91 -10.37
N ARG A 27 -18.20 14.99 -9.99
CA ARG A 27 -17.64 16.35 -10.04
C ARG A 27 -16.73 16.49 -8.83
N GLY A 28 -15.43 16.70 -9.07
CA GLY A 28 -14.56 17.25 -8.04
C GLY A 28 -15.04 18.66 -7.63
N PRO A 29 -14.46 19.27 -6.58
CA PRO A 29 -14.81 20.64 -6.16
C PRO A 29 -14.72 21.66 -7.32
N HIS A 30 -13.95 21.37 -8.37
CA HIS A 30 -13.79 22.18 -9.59
C HIS A 30 -14.58 21.70 -10.82
N GLY A 31 -15.59 20.83 -10.64
CA GLY A 31 -16.43 20.32 -11.72
C GLY A 31 -15.81 19.16 -12.50
N THR A 32 -14.59 19.32 -13.03
CA THR A 32 -13.84 18.24 -13.70
C THR A 32 -12.65 17.82 -12.84
N VAL A 33 -12.54 16.52 -12.54
CA VAL A 33 -11.40 15.97 -11.78
C VAL A 33 -10.10 16.21 -12.56
N ARG A 34 -9.10 16.74 -11.87
CA ARG A 34 -7.76 16.95 -12.40
C ARG A 34 -6.85 15.83 -11.94
N PHE A 35 -6.13 15.22 -12.87
CA PHE A 35 -5.21 14.14 -12.56
C PHE A 35 -3.78 14.45 -12.98
N ARG A 36 -2.83 13.91 -12.22
CA ARG A 36 -1.40 13.95 -12.52
C ARG A 36 -0.86 12.53 -12.67
N THR A 37 -0.11 12.27 -13.74
CA THR A 37 0.67 11.03 -13.93
C THR A 37 1.91 11.30 -14.75
N THR A 38 2.98 10.57 -14.44
CA THR A 38 4.13 10.41 -15.35
C THR A 38 3.92 9.27 -16.35
N PHE A 39 2.91 8.43 -16.15
CA PHE A 39 2.63 7.28 -17.00
C PHE A 39 1.86 7.67 -18.28
N ARG A 40 2.22 7.01 -19.38
CA ARG A 40 1.49 7.01 -20.66
C ARG A 40 1.08 5.58 -20.97
N ASN A 41 0.09 5.08 -20.24
CA ASN A 41 -0.37 3.69 -20.27
C ASN A 41 -1.91 3.63 -20.15
N THR A 42 -2.45 2.43 -19.97
CA THR A 42 -3.90 2.24 -19.83
C THR A 42 -4.54 3.07 -18.71
N ILE A 43 -3.82 3.39 -17.63
CA ILE A 43 -4.33 4.28 -16.57
C ILE A 43 -4.57 5.69 -17.13
N TYR A 44 -3.61 6.18 -17.92
CA TYR A 44 -3.74 7.44 -18.64
C TYR A 44 -4.98 7.44 -19.55
N ASP A 45 -5.11 6.42 -20.39
CA ASP A 45 -6.22 6.28 -21.33
C ASP A 45 -7.57 6.24 -20.61
N VAL A 46 -7.64 5.52 -19.49
CA VAL A 46 -8.84 5.40 -18.65
C VAL A 46 -9.21 6.75 -18.00
N PHE A 47 -8.24 7.53 -17.51
CA PHE A 47 -8.51 8.86 -16.97
C PHE A 47 -9.02 9.81 -18.05
N ARG A 48 -8.42 9.77 -19.25
CA ARG A 48 -8.89 10.57 -20.40
C ARG A 48 -10.29 10.17 -20.84
N ALA A 49 -10.59 8.87 -20.92
CA ALA A 49 -11.91 8.37 -21.29
C ALA A 49 -13.01 8.76 -20.28
N ARG A 50 -12.65 8.95 -19.00
CA ARG A 50 -13.55 9.48 -17.96
C ARG A 50 -13.82 10.99 -18.08
N GLY A 51 -13.15 11.67 -19.02
CA GLY A 51 -13.22 13.12 -19.17
C GLY A 51 -12.47 13.87 -18.08
N TRP A 52 -11.53 13.23 -17.39
CA TRP A 52 -10.66 13.92 -16.42
C TRP A 52 -9.62 14.73 -17.17
N ARG A 53 -9.17 15.84 -16.55
CA ARG A 53 -8.20 16.74 -17.15
C ARG A 53 -6.81 16.48 -16.58
N GLU A 54 -5.84 16.26 -17.45
CA GLU A 54 -4.45 16.18 -17.03
C GLU A 54 -3.96 17.57 -16.57
N THR A 55 -3.13 17.60 -15.53
CA THR A 55 -2.49 18.81 -15.02
C THR A 55 -1.01 18.54 -14.78
N ASP A 56 -0.17 19.50 -15.16
CA ASP A 56 1.27 19.51 -14.88
C ASP A 56 1.60 20.26 -13.59
N SER A 57 0.59 20.78 -12.88
CA SER A 57 0.79 21.48 -11.62
C SER A 57 1.30 20.53 -10.53
N ASP A 58 2.28 20.99 -9.77
CA ASP A 58 2.82 20.23 -8.64
C ASP A 58 1.86 20.17 -7.45
N THR A 59 1.02 21.18 -7.27
CA THR A 59 0.13 21.32 -6.10
C THR A 59 -1.35 21.30 -6.45
N ASP A 60 -1.72 21.63 -7.69
CA ASP A 60 -3.11 21.81 -8.10
C ASP A 60 -3.63 20.60 -8.90
N TRP A 61 -3.94 19.53 -8.17
CA TRP A 61 -4.46 18.26 -8.68
C TRP A 61 -5.44 17.63 -7.68
N ASP A 62 -6.38 16.82 -8.15
CA ASP A 62 -7.32 16.08 -7.29
C ASP A 62 -6.85 14.64 -7.06
N VAL A 63 -6.33 13.99 -8.11
CA VAL A 63 -5.79 12.63 -8.05
C VAL A 63 -4.39 12.57 -8.68
N ALA A 64 -3.40 12.10 -7.94
CA ALA A 64 -2.08 11.83 -8.47
C ALA A 64 -1.81 10.33 -8.52
N TRP A 65 -1.56 9.82 -9.73
CA TRP A 65 -1.16 8.45 -9.97
C TRP A 65 0.33 8.41 -10.30
N VAL A 66 1.11 7.93 -9.34
CA VAL A 66 2.58 8.09 -9.32
C VAL A 66 3.28 6.75 -9.08
N ASP A 67 4.56 6.68 -9.40
CA ASP A 67 5.41 5.53 -9.14
C ASP A 67 5.95 5.52 -7.70
N VAL A 68 6.52 4.38 -7.30
CA VAL A 68 7.08 4.17 -5.96
C VAL A 68 8.30 5.06 -5.69
N GLY A 69 9.09 5.39 -6.72
CA GLY A 69 10.23 6.29 -6.61
C GLY A 69 9.79 7.70 -6.24
N TRP A 70 8.81 8.25 -6.97
CA TRP A 70 8.24 9.56 -6.65
C TRP A 70 7.70 9.62 -5.23
N ILE A 71 6.99 8.57 -4.78
CA ILE A 71 6.46 8.48 -3.41
C ILE A 71 7.56 8.53 -2.37
N ARG A 72 8.63 7.75 -2.55
CA ARG A 72 9.76 7.73 -1.62
C ARG A 72 10.39 9.11 -1.46
N ASP A 73 10.43 9.88 -2.54
CA ASP A 73 11.16 11.15 -2.57
C ASP A 73 10.27 12.35 -2.15
N ASN A 74 8.94 12.26 -2.29
CA ASN A 74 8.02 13.40 -2.09
C ASN A 74 7.00 13.22 -0.96
N MET A 75 6.64 11.98 -0.56
CA MET A 75 5.53 11.75 0.36
C MET A 75 5.79 12.24 1.79
N ASP A 76 7.06 12.39 2.17
CA ASP A 76 7.43 12.89 3.49
C ASP A 76 7.50 14.41 3.58
N SER A 77 7.85 15.07 2.48
CA SER A 77 8.03 16.52 2.39
C SER A 77 6.79 17.26 1.92
N MET A 78 5.88 16.60 1.20
CA MET A 78 4.70 17.20 0.62
C MET A 78 3.51 17.15 1.59
N HIS A 79 2.86 18.29 1.80
CA HIS A 79 1.57 18.36 2.47
C HIS A 79 0.44 18.22 1.44
N PHE A 80 -0.49 17.31 1.70
CA PHE A 80 -1.66 17.09 0.85
C PHE A 80 -2.88 17.81 1.39
N GLU A 81 -3.66 18.39 0.49
CA GLU A 81 -4.97 18.95 0.80
C GLU A 81 -6.01 17.84 1.07
N GLU A 82 -7.09 18.16 1.78
CA GLU A 82 -8.11 17.17 2.16
C GLU A 82 -8.78 16.49 0.96
N HIS A 83 -8.84 17.16 -0.20
CA HIS A 83 -9.42 16.61 -1.42
C HIS A 83 -8.45 15.72 -2.23
N GLN A 84 -7.15 15.84 -1.97
CA GLN A 84 -6.10 15.19 -2.74
C GLN A 84 -6.01 13.69 -2.45
N ARG A 85 -5.91 12.89 -3.50
CA ARG A 85 -5.80 11.42 -3.40
C ARG A 85 -4.59 10.92 -4.19
N ILE A 86 -3.86 9.99 -3.58
CA ILE A 86 -2.68 9.32 -4.16
C ILE A 86 -2.87 7.81 -4.08
N ASN A 87 -2.32 7.08 -5.04
CA ASN A 87 -2.44 5.62 -5.18
C ASN A 87 -1.55 4.78 -4.24
N HIS A 88 -0.75 5.42 -3.38
CA HIS A 88 0.19 4.77 -2.47
C HIS A 88 -0.01 5.20 -1.02
N PHE A 89 0.22 4.25 -0.10
CA PHE A 89 0.24 4.51 1.34
C PHE A 89 1.67 4.78 1.83
N ARG A 90 1.81 5.61 2.87
CA ARG A 90 3.11 6.03 3.43
C ARG A 90 4.01 4.87 3.82
N ASN A 91 3.42 3.85 4.46
CA ASN A 91 4.14 2.69 4.96
C ASN A 91 3.90 1.44 4.09
N HIS A 92 3.67 1.61 2.79
CA HIS A 92 3.40 0.49 1.87
C HIS A 92 4.52 -0.58 1.90
N TYR A 93 5.77 -0.14 2.11
CA TYR A 93 6.95 -0.99 2.13
C TYR A 93 6.98 -2.02 3.27
N GLU A 94 6.17 -1.85 4.32
CA GLU A 94 6.06 -2.80 5.44
C GLU A 94 5.52 -4.17 5.01
N LEU A 95 4.76 -4.21 3.90
CA LEU A 95 4.18 -5.44 3.35
C LEU A 95 4.68 -5.77 1.94
N THR A 96 5.10 -4.77 1.16
CA THR A 96 5.54 -5.03 -0.23
C THR A 96 7.01 -5.44 -0.35
N ARG A 97 7.85 -5.16 0.67
CA ARG A 97 9.23 -5.65 0.71
C ARG A 97 9.31 -6.97 1.46
N LYS A 98 10.04 -7.94 0.89
CA LYS A 98 10.16 -9.30 1.44
C LYS A 98 10.75 -9.34 2.86
N ASP A 99 11.77 -8.51 3.12
CA ASP A 99 12.43 -8.42 4.41
C ASP A 99 11.51 -7.84 5.50
N SER A 100 10.84 -6.72 5.22
CA SER A 100 9.88 -6.11 6.16
C SER A 100 8.66 -7.00 6.39
N MET A 101 8.10 -7.59 5.33
CA MET A 101 6.96 -8.50 5.42
C MET A 101 7.27 -9.69 6.33
N ASN A 102 8.40 -10.36 6.12
CA ASN A 102 8.84 -11.49 6.94
C ASN A 102 9.00 -11.08 8.42
N LYS A 103 9.70 -9.97 8.69
CA LYS A 103 9.88 -9.46 10.06
C LYS A 103 8.53 -9.17 10.74
N ASN A 104 7.59 -8.55 10.04
CA ASN A 104 6.28 -8.21 10.57
C ASN A 104 5.42 -9.45 10.85
N LEU A 105 5.38 -10.42 9.93
CA LEU A 105 4.64 -11.67 10.11
C LEU A 105 5.19 -12.49 11.29
N ARG A 106 6.51 -12.66 11.37
CA ARG A 106 7.14 -13.36 12.50
C ARG A 106 6.93 -12.64 13.83
N ARG A 107 6.99 -11.30 13.83
CA ARG A 107 6.71 -10.51 15.03
C ARG A 107 5.29 -10.75 15.52
N MET A 108 4.31 -10.75 14.62
CA MET A 108 2.92 -11.00 14.97
C MET A 108 2.69 -12.42 15.49
N GLN A 109 3.24 -13.43 14.80
CA GLN A 109 3.15 -14.82 15.24
C GLN A 109 3.74 -15.02 16.65
N ARG A 110 4.96 -14.49 16.89
CA ARG A 110 5.62 -14.55 18.21
C ARG A 110 4.85 -13.79 19.29
N GLN A 111 4.24 -12.66 18.94
CA GLN A 111 3.41 -11.90 19.89
C GLN A 111 2.19 -12.73 20.30
N LEU A 112 1.48 -13.34 19.36
CA LEU A 112 0.32 -14.19 19.66
C LEU A 112 0.70 -15.42 20.51
N GLN A 113 1.86 -16.01 20.26
CA GLN A 113 2.38 -17.10 21.09
C GLN A 113 2.66 -16.65 22.53
N ARG A 114 3.19 -15.43 22.75
CA ARG A 114 3.42 -14.86 24.08
C ARG A 114 2.13 -14.50 24.80
N GLU A 115 1.08 -14.15 24.07
CA GLU A 115 -0.27 -13.88 24.59
C GLU A 115 -1.08 -15.18 24.82
N GLU A 116 -0.47 -16.37 24.68
CA GLU A 116 -1.12 -17.69 24.78
C GLU A 116 -2.26 -17.92 23.78
N ARG A 117 -2.32 -17.11 22.72
CA ARG A 117 -3.31 -17.19 21.63
C ARG A 117 -2.84 -18.14 20.53
N HIS A 118 -2.56 -19.38 20.92
CA HIS A 118 -1.93 -20.37 20.04
C HIS A 118 -2.76 -20.68 18.78
N ASP A 119 -4.09 -20.71 18.89
CA ASP A 119 -4.99 -20.98 17.75
C ASP A 119 -4.88 -19.91 16.67
N GLU A 120 -4.70 -18.65 17.06
CA GLU A 120 -4.49 -17.55 16.14
C GLU A 120 -3.06 -17.52 15.60
N ALA A 121 -2.06 -17.85 16.42
CA ALA A 121 -0.69 -17.97 15.98
C ALA A 121 -0.50 -19.07 14.92
N ARG A 122 -1.24 -20.18 15.00
CA ARG A 122 -1.22 -21.25 13.99
C ARG A 122 -1.74 -20.79 12.63
N LYS A 123 -2.58 -19.75 12.57
CA LYS A 123 -3.04 -19.17 11.28
C LYS A 123 -1.91 -18.47 10.51
N TYR A 124 -0.75 -18.26 11.12
CA TYR A 124 0.42 -17.67 10.48
C TYR A 124 1.34 -18.71 9.82
N ASP A 125 0.95 -19.99 9.76
CA ASP A 125 1.74 -21.06 9.11
C ASP A 125 1.61 -21.09 7.58
N PHE A 126 1.16 -19.99 6.96
CA PHE A 126 0.98 -19.90 5.50
C PHE A 126 2.22 -19.40 4.76
N PHE A 127 3.21 -18.84 5.47
CA PHE A 127 4.42 -18.30 4.86
C PHE A 127 5.64 -19.18 5.20
N PRO A 128 6.55 -19.41 4.24
CA PRO A 128 7.68 -20.30 4.46
C PRO A 128 8.69 -19.71 5.43
N ASN A 129 9.44 -20.59 6.09
CA ASN A 129 10.59 -20.20 6.89
C ASN A 129 11.61 -19.46 5.99
N THR A 130 11.81 -18.17 6.27
CA THR A 130 12.57 -17.25 5.41
C THR A 130 13.64 -16.51 6.22
N TYR A 131 14.84 -16.37 5.67
CA TYR A 131 16.01 -15.76 6.31
C TYR A 131 16.44 -14.48 5.58
N VAL A 132 16.80 -13.43 6.31
CA VAL A 132 17.31 -12.18 5.76
C VAL A 132 18.82 -12.13 5.90
N LEU A 133 19.54 -12.36 4.80
CA LEU A 133 20.99 -12.31 4.78
C LEU A 133 21.50 -10.86 4.64
N PRO A 134 22.68 -10.52 5.21
CA PRO A 134 23.60 -11.40 5.95
C PRO A 134 23.22 -11.63 7.42
N VAL A 135 22.22 -10.90 7.95
CA VAL A 135 21.89 -10.86 9.39
C VAL A 135 21.52 -12.24 9.94
N ASP A 136 20.72 -13.02 9.21
CA ASP A 136 20.22 -14.32 9.67
C ASP A 136 21.10 -15.51 9.20
N TYR A 137 22.34 -15.27 8.78
CA TYR A 137 23.20 -16.33 8.22
C TYR A 137 23.44 -17.48 9.22
N GLY A 138 23.65 -17.17 10.50
CA GLY A 138 23.86 -18.20 11.53
C GLY A 138 22.65 -19.13 11.68
N LEU A 139 21.45 -18.54 11.79
CA LEU A 139 20.19 -19.30 11.89
C LEU A 139 19.93 -20.14 10.64
N PHE A 140 20.28 -19.61 9.47
CA PHE A 140 20.17 -20.34 8.21
C PHE A 140 21.07 -21.58 8.19
N VAL A 141 22.33 -21.46 8.61
CA VAL A 141 23.28 -22.58 8.64
C VAL A 141 22.86 -23.64 9.65
N GLU A 142 22.36 -23.25 10.82
CA GLU A 142 21.84 -24.19 11.83
C GLU A 142 20.66 -24.99 11.29
N GLU A 143 19.68 -24.31 10.70
CA GLU A 143 18.52 -24.99 10.10
C GLU A 143 18.97 -25.96 8.99
N PHE A 144 19.88 -25.53 8.12
CA PHE A 144 20.36 -26.36 7.01
C PHE A 144 21.07 -27.63 7.50
N LYS A 145 21.84 -27.54 8.59
CA LYS A 145 22.48 -28.71 9.22
C LYS A 145 21.48 -29.66 9.87
N ASN A 146 20.38 -29.16 10.41
CA ASN A 146 19.36 -29.97 11.06
C ASN A 146 18.43 -30.68 10.07
N GLN A 147 18.41 -30.23 8.80
CA GLN A 147 17.62 -30.82 7.72
C GLN A 147 18.42 -31.77 6.82
N ALA A 148 19.75 -31.83 6.97
CA ALA A 148 20.66 -32.70 6.22
C ALA A 148 20.97 -33.99 7.01
#